data_AF-A0A5B7K5R3-F1
#
_entry.id   AF-A0A5B7K5R3-F1
#
_cell.length_a   1.000
_cell.length_b   1.000
_cell.length_c   1.000
_cell.angle_alpha   90.00
_cell.angle_beta   90.00
_cell.angle_gamma   90.00
#
_symmetry.space_group_name_H-M   'P 1'
#
loop_
_entity.id
_entity.type
_entity.pdbx_description
1 polymer ?
#
loop_
_entity_poly.entity_id
_entity_poly.type
_entity_poly.pdbx_seq_one_letter_code
_entity_poly.pdbx_strand_id
1 'polypeptide(L)'
;MHFLYAQLRLFSFHGSSCEDGRLTCEEDQCLVDEELIRRMHQHPLRHGWTAANHSIFWGRKLKEGMELRTGTFLPEAMTYNMMPILLRPNPQRIPMEFDARQKWSGLISGVRDQGWCGASWAFSSLDVAQDR
;
A
#
# COMPACT_ATOMS: atom_id res chain seq x y z
N MET A 1 16.49 50.26 14.02
CA MET A 1 16.49 49.45 12.77
C MET A 1 17.47 48.30 12.96
N HIS A 2 17.02 47.10 13.32
CA HIS A 2 17.82 45.89 13.20
C HIS A 2 16.89 44.73 12.85
N PHE A 3 17.23 44.07 11.74
CA PHE A 3 16.45 43.09 11.02
C PHE A 3 16.26 41.80 11.84
N LEU A 4 15.01 41.36 11.98
CA LEU A 4 14.68 39.99 12.37
C LEU A 4 14.87 39.08 11.15
N TYR A 5 15.81 38.14 11.26
CA TYR A 5 15.99 37.04 10.31
C TYR A 5 14.78 36.11 10.39
N ALA A 6 13.89 36.17 9.40
CA ALA A 6 12.91 35.13 9.17
C ALA A 6 13.62 33.94 8.52
N GLN A 7 13.76 32.87 9.29
CA GLN A 7 14.28 31.59 8.85
C GLN A 7 13.30 30.99 7.84
N LEU A 8 13.58 31.18 6.55
CA LEU A 8 12.88 30.53 5.45
C LEU A 8 13.10 29.01 5.59
N ARG A 9 12.18 28.33 6.27
CA ARG A 9 11.98 26.90 6.05
C ARG A 9 11.52 26.76 4.61
N LEU A 10 12.35 26.10 3.80
CA LEU A 10 12.00 25.58 2.48
C LEU A 10 10.84 24.58 2.67
N PHE A 11 9.61 25.08 2.64
CA PHE A 11 8.45 24.23 2.36
C PHE A 11 8.52 23.93 0.87
N SER A 12 8.75 22.66 0.53
CA SER A 12 8.66 22.17 -0.84
C SER A 12 7.19 22.19 -1.25
N PHE A 13 6.70 23.33 -1.74
CA PHE A 13 5.36 23.46 -2.32
C PHE A 13 5.37 22.82 -3.70
N HIS A 14 4.89 21.59 -3.81
CA HIS A 14 4.50 21.01 -5.09
C HIS A 14 3.04 21.38 -5.35
N GLY A 15 2.79 22.27 -6.32
CA GLY A 15 1.44 22.55 -6.83
C GLY A 15 0.73 23.76 -6.22
N SER A 16 1.25 24.98 -6.42
CA SER A 16 0.46 26.21 -6.22
C SER A 16 0.08 26.82 -7.56
N SER A 17 -1.22 27.07 -7.77
CA SER A 17 -1.74 27.85 -8.90
C SER A 17 -2.24 29.19 -8.39
N CYS A 18 -2.18 30.23 -9.21
CA CYS A 18 -2.73 31.55 -8.90
C CYS A 18 -3.72 31.92 -10.00
N GLU A 19 -5.01 31.86 -9.69
CA GLU A 19 -6.10 32.27 -10.58
C GLU A 19 -6.78 33.50 -9.98
N ASP A 20 -6.94 34.57 -10.77
CA ASP A 20 -7.56 35.84 -10.36
C ASP A 20 -6.98 36.46 -9.07
N GLY A 21 -5.65 36.35 -8.89
CA GLY A 21 -4.95 36.88 -7.72
C GLY A 21 -5.19 36.07 -6.43
N ARG A 22 -5.84 34.91 -6.53
CA ARG A 22 -6.06 33.98 -5.43
C ARG A 22 -5.11 32.79 -5.57
N LEU A 23 -4.27 32.60 -4.55
CA LEU A 23 -3.43 31.41 -4.43
C LEU A 23 -4.30 30.19 -4.08
N THR A 24 -4.24 29.15 -4.90
CA THR A 24 -4.76 27.83 -4.59
C THR A 24 -3.59 26.90 -4.33
N CYS A 25 -3.47 26.44 -3.08
CA CYS A 25 -2.51 25.41 -2.69
C CYS A 25 -3.12 24.04 -2.94
N GLU A 26 -2.37 23.15 -3.58
CA GLU A 26 -2.74 21.75 -3.67
C GLU A 26 -2.57 21.08 -2.29
N GLU A 27 -3.67 20.59 -1.72
CA GLU A 27 -3.68 19.89 -0.42
C GLU A 27 -3.43 18.38 -0.56
N ASP A 28 -3.53 17.85 -1.79
CA ASP A 28 -3.43 16.42 -2.05
C ASP A 28 -1.98 15.93 -2.03
N GLN A 29 -1.63 15.21 -0.96
CA GLN A 29 -0.34 14.56 -0.78
C GLN A 29 -0.05 13.60 -1.96
N CYS A 30 1.19 13.59 -2.45
CA CYS A 30 1.64 12.59 -3.41
C CYS A 30 1.65 11.19 -2.79
N LEU A 31 1.30 10.17 -3.58
CA LEU A 31 1.31 8.78 -3.11
C LEU A 31 2.74 8.29 -2.80
N VAL A 32 3.71 8.72 -3.60
CA VAL A 32 5.14 8.49 -3.33
C VAL A 32 5.72 9.73 -2.65
N ASP A 33 6.12 9.57 -1.40
CA ASP A 33 6.81 10.59 -0.61
C ASP A 33 8.30 10.20 -0.47
N GLU A 34 9.16 10.89 -1.23
CA GLU A 34 10.60 10.63 -1.23
C GLU A 34 11.27 10.90 0.12
N GLU A 35 10.78 11.89 0.85
CA GLU A 35 11.31 12.24 2.16
C GLU A 35 10.90 11.17 3.19
N LEU A 36 9.69 10.61 3.08
CA LEU A 36 9.31 9.42 3.85
C LEU A 36 10.24 8.23 3.54
N ILE A 37 10.45 7.90 2.26
CA ILE A 37 11.35 6.81 1.84
C ILE A 37 12.75 7.04 2.42
N ARG A 38 13.29 8.26 2.32
CA ARG A 38 14.59 8.62 2.87
C ARG A 38 14.65 8.43 4.39
N ARG A 39 13.61 8.81 5.13
CA ARG A 39 13.53 8.56 6.58
C ARG A 39 13.52 7.07 6.90
N MET A 40 12.82 6.26 6.11
CA MET A 40 12.79 4.80 6.29
C MET A 40 14.17 4.17 6.12
N HIS A 41 14.96 4.67 5.17
CA HIS A 41 16.33 4.20 4.92
C HIS A 41 17.33 4.59 6.00
N GLN A 42 16.99 5.45 6.96
CA GLN A 42 17.91 5.81 8.05
C GLN A 42 18.15 4.64 9.02
N HIS A 43 17.19 3.70 9.14
CA HIS A 43 17.28 2.59 10.09
C HIS A 43 16.77 1.26 9.49
N PRO A 44 17.38 0.75 8.40
CA PRO A 44 16.84 -0.39 7.65
C PRO A 44 16.76 -1.67 8.51
N LEU A 45 17.73 -1.88 9.41
CA LEU A 45 17.78 -3.04 10.31
C LEU A 45 16.64 -3.06 11.35
N ARG A 46 15.96 -1.93 11.61
CA ARG A 46 14.82 -1.89 12.56
C ARG A 46 13.53 -2.42 11.97
N HIS A 47 13.39 -2.43 10.65
CA HIS A 47 12.12 -2.68 9.99
C HIS A 47 12.01 -4.10 9.43
N GLY A 48 13.13 -4.74 9.10
CA GLY A 48 13.13 -6.06 8.43
C GLY A 48 12.63 -6.01 6.98
N TRP A 49 12.40 -4.82 6.44
CA TRP A 49 11.99 -4.56 5.07
C TRP A 49 12.58 -3.22 4.59
N THR A 50 12.61 -3.01 3.27
CA THR A 50 13.15 -1.79 2.65
C THR A 50 12.09 -1.11 1.78
N ALA A 51 11.87 0.18 1.99
CA ALA A 51 11.01 0.98 1.13
C ALA A 51 11.69 1.24 -0.23
N ALA A 52 10.91 1.29 -1.31
CA ALA A 52 11.42 1.59 -2.65
C ALA A 52 10.42 2.48 -3.40
N ASN A 53 10.91 3.19 -4.41
CA ASN A 53 10.09 3.92 -5.35
C ASN A 53 9.66 2.99 -6.50
N HIS A 54 8.35 2.87 -6.70
CA HIS A 54 7.81 2.12 -7.84
C HIS A 54 7.14 3.10 -8.81
N SER A 55 7.60 3.08 -10.06
CA SER A 55 7.16 4.01 -11.12
C SER A 55 5.65 3.97 -11.35
N ILE A 56 5.00 2.82 -11.11
CA ILE A 56 3.55 2.66 -11.23
C ILE A 56 2.75 3.59 -10.29
N PHE A 57 3.38 4.11 -9.24
CA PHE A 57 2.76 5.01 -8.25
C PHE A 57 3.20 6.47 -8.41
N TRP A 58 4.14 6.78 -9.30
CA TRP A 58 4.60 8.14 -9.50
C TRP A 58 3.54 9.04 -10.15
N GLY A 59 3.51 10.30 -9.73
CA GLY A 59 2.55 11.31 -10.19
C GLY A 59 1.11 11.12 -9.70
N ARG A 60 0.84 10.05 -8.93
CA ARG A 60 -0.49 9.77 -8.35
C ARG A 60 -0.64 10.43 -6.99
N LYS A 61 -1.88 10.76 -6.63
CA LYS A 61 -2.21 11.30 -5.30
C LYS A 61 -2.46 10.19 -4.30
N LEU A 62 -2.18 10.46 -3.02
CA LEU A 62 -2.39 9.52 -1.92
C LEU A 62 -3.85 9.07 -1.84
N LYS A 63 -4.78 10.01 -2.02
CA LYS A 63 -6.22 9.75 -2.05
C LYS A 63 -6.60 8.75 -3.15
N GLU A 64 -6.11 8.95 -4.37
CA GLU A 64 -6.31 7.99 -5.48
C GLU A 64 -5.71 6.62 -5.15
N GLY A 65 -4.53 6.58 -4.52
CA GLY A 65 -3.90 5.35 -4.05
C GLY A 65 -4.79 4.58 -3.08
N MET A 66 -5.31 5.27 -2.06
CA MET A 66 -6.22 4.66 -1.10
C MET A 66 -7.49 4.15 -1.78
N GLU A 67 -8.16 4.97 -2.59
CA GLU A 67 -9.45 4.61 -3.20
C GLU A 67 -9.31 3.50 -4.26
N LEU A 68 -8.27 3.54 -5.11
CA LEU A 68 -8.18 2.71 -6.31
C LEU A 68 -7.18 1.56 -6.18
N ARG A 69 -6.30 1.56 -5.17
CA ARG A 69 -5.43 0.41 -4.88
C ARG A 69 -5.91 -0.39 -3.66
N THR A 70 -6.69 0.20 -2.73
CA THR A 70 -7.22 -0.51 -1.55
C THR A 70 -8.74 -0.69 -1.61
N GLY A 71 -9.17 -1.79 -2.24
CA GLY A 71 -10.58 -2.02 -2.58
C GLY A 71 -11.42 -2.79 -1.57
N THR A 72 -10.86 -3.18 -0.43
CA THR A 72 -11.52 -4.09 0.51
C THR A 72 -12.24 -3.30 1.60
N PHE A 73 -13.55 -3.52 1.71
CA PHE A 73 -14.39 -2.91 2.74
C PHE A 73 -14.45 -3.76 4.01
N LEU A 74 -14.84 -3.14 5.11
CA LEU A 74 -15.15 -3.86 6.34
C LEU A 74 -16.29 -4.86 6.08
N PRO A 75 -16.15 -6.12 6.53
CA PRO A 75 -17.17 -7.13 6.33
C PRO A 75 -18.42 -6.83 7.17
N GLU A 76 -19.56 -7.35 6.73
CA GLU A 76 -20.79 -7.32 7.51
C GLU A 76 -20.69 -8.18 8.79
N ALA A 77 -21.53 -7.90 9.78
CA ALA A 77 -21.51 -8.58 11.07
C ALA A 77 -21.61 -10.11 10.95
N MET A 78 -22.38 -10.62 9.99
CA MET A 78 -22.52 -12.07 9.77
C MET A 78 -21.21 -12.70 9.29
N THR A 79 -20.52 -12.06 8.34
CA THR A 79 -19.21 -12.51 7.85
C THR A 79 -18.14 -12.40 8.94
N TYR A 80 -18.19 -11.35 9.77
CA TYR A 80 -17.29 -11.19 10.91
C TYR A 80 -17.43 -12.32 11.94
N ASN A 81 -18.63 -12.89 12.06
CA ASN A 81 -18.93 -13.99 12.99
C ASN A 81 -18.69 -15.39 12.39
N MET A 82 -18.19 -15.49 11.16
CA MET A 82 -17.83 -16.79 10.58
C MET A 82 -16.60 -17.35 11.30
N MET A 83 -16.73 -18.58 11.81
CA MET A 83 -15.64 -19.28 12.47
C MET A 83 -14.97 -20.29 11.53
N PRO A 84 -13.63 -20.42 11.58
CA PRO A 84 -12.95 -21.44 10.80
C PRO A 84 -13.30 -22.84 11.32
N ILE A 85 -13.22 -23.83 10.43
CA ILE A 85 -13.23 -25.23 10.84
C ILE A 85 -11.92 -25.52 11.57
N LEU A 86 -12.01 -25.87 12.85
CA LEU A 86 -10.85 -26.19 13.68
C LEU A 86 -10.32 -27.59 13.34
N LEU A 87 -9.34 -27.66 12.45
CA LEU A 87 -8.51 -28.84 12.26
C LEU A 87 -7.42 -28.86 13.35
N ARG A 88 -7.18 -30.02 13.97
CA ARG A 88 -6.06 -30.23 14.92
C ARG A 88 -4.94 -31.00 14.23
N PRO A 89 -4.09 -30.35 13.41
CA PRO A 89 -2.95 -31.02 12.80
C PRO A 89 -1.93 -31.40 13.87
N ASN A 90 -1.22 -32.50 13.64
CA ASN A 90 -0.05 -32.88 14.43
C ASN A 90 1.04 -31.81 14.19
N PRO A 91 1.48 -31.05 15.22
CA PRO A 91 2.46 -29.99 15.04
C PRO A 91 3.79 -30.45 14.45
N GLN A 92 4.21 -31.69 14.74
CA GLN A 92 5.43 -32.32 14.22
C GLN A 92 5.35 -32.59 12.72
N ARG A 93 4.15 -32.51 12.11
CA ARG A 93 3.94 -32.67 10.67
C ARG A 93 3.86 -31.34 9.92
N ILE A 94 3.92 -30.20 10.61
CA ILE A 94 3.94 -28.87 9.99
C ILE A 94 5.39 -28.52 9.66
N PRO A 95 5.72 -28.23 8.40
CA PRO A 95 7.09 -27.90 8.02
C PRO A 95 7.48 -26.50 8.54
N MET A 96 8.79 -26.30 8.75
CA MET A 96 9.34 -24.99 9.16
C MET A 96 9.15 -23.93 8.08
N GLU A 97 9.18 -24.33 6.81
CA GLU A 97 8.96 -23.48 5.65
C GLU A 97 7.94 -24.14 4.72
N PHE A 98 7.07 -23.32 4.11
CA PHE A 98 6.06 -23.80 3.19
C PHE A 98 5.84 -22.78 2.07
N ASP A 99 5.92 -23.25 0.82
CA ASP A 99 5.59 -22.47 -0.36
C ASP A 99 4.63 -23.28 -1.25
N ALA A 100 3.39 -22.78 -1.40
CA ALA A 100 2.37 -23.41 -2.21
C ALA A 100 2.80 -23.59 -3.67
N ARG A 101 3.59 -22.64 -4.20
CA ARG A 101 4.08 -22.66 -5.60
C ARG A 101 5.06 -23.80 -5.84
N GLN A 102 5.79 -24.22 -4.80
CA GLN A 102 6.69 -25.37 -4.88
C GLN A 102 5.91 -26.67 -4.67
N LYS A 103 4.97 -26.69 -3.71
CA LYS A 103 4.20 -27.89 -3.38
C LYS A 103 3.24 -28.32 -4.50
N TRP A 104 2.60 -27.35 -5.15
CA TRP A 104 1.64 -27.53 -6.24
C TRP A 104 2.09 -26.74 -7.47
N SER A 105 3.28 -27.07 -7.95
CA SER A 105 3.90 -26.40 -9.10
C SER A 105 2.97 -26.38 -10.32
N GLY A 106 2.78 -25.18 -10.88
CA GLY A 106 1.92 -24.96 -12.05
C GLY A 106 0.42 -24.86 -11.76
N LEU A 107 -0.01 -25.08 -10.51
CA LEU A 107 -1.42 -24.96 -10.10
C LEU A 107 -1.72 -23.65 -9.37
N ILE A 108 -0.69 -22.96 -8.87
CA ILE A 108 -0.83 -21.66 -8.22
C ILE A 108 -0.82 -20.55 -9.28
N SER A 109 -1.87 -19.75 -9.28
CA SER A 109 -2.03 -18.62 -10.20
C SER A 109 -0.89 -17.61 -10.05
N GLY A 110 -0.49 -17.02 -11.17
CA GLY A 110 0.49 -15.93 -11.18
C GLY A 110 -0.07 -14.63 -10.61
N VAL A 111 0.83 -13.69 -10.28
CA VAL A 111 0.45 -12.36 -9.78
C VAL A 111 -0.29 -11.58 -10.88
N ARG A 112 -1.45 -11.02 -10.53
CA ARG A 112 -2.28 -10.20 -11.41
C ARG A 112 -2.28 -8.74 -10.98
N ASP A 113 -2.41 -7.82 -11.93
CA ASP A 113 -2.59 -6.39 -11.64
C ASP A 113 -4.08 -6.02 -11.66
N GLN A 114 -4.61 -5.61 -10.51
CA GLN A 114 -5.97 -5.07 -10.40
C GLN A 114 -6.13 -3.69 -11.08
N GLY A 115 -5.03 -3.06 -11.48
CA GLY A 115 -5.00 -1.70 -11.99
C GLY A 115 -5.41 -0.66 -10.94
N TRP A 116 -5.91 0.47 -11.41
CA TRP A 116 -6.43 1.57 -10.59
C TRP A 116 -7.96 1.47 -10.50
N CYS A 117 -8.46 0.37 -9.92
CA CYS A 117 -9.89 0.01 -9.96
C CYS A 117 -10.53 -0.20 -8.57
N GLY A 118 -9.75 -0.35 -7.50
CA GLY A 118 -10.28 -0.71 -6.18
C GLY A 118 -10.86 -2.13 -6.15
N ALA A 119 -10.32 -3.06 -6.94
CA ALA A 119 -10.86 -4.42 -7.12
C ALA A 119 -10.11 -5.51 -6.34
N SER A 120 -9.28 -5.15 -5.36
CA SER A 120 -8.45 -6.09 -4.59
C SER A 120 -9.26 -7.24 -3.96
N TRP A 121 -10.47 -6.95 -3.48
CA TRP A 121 -11.38 -7.93 -2.89
C TRP A 121 -11.80 -9.03 -3.90
N ALA A 122 -12.05 -8.66 -5.15
CA ALA A 122 -12.46 -9.58 -6.21
C ALA A 122 -11.26 -10.40 -6.70
N PHE A 123 -10.11 -9.76 -6.92
CA PHE A 123 -8.90 -10.43 -7.38
C PHE A 123 -8.42 -11.48 -6.37
N SER A 124 -8.30 -11.12 -5.09
CA SER A 124 -7.91 -12.08 -4.04
C SER A 124 -8.89 -13.24 -3.89
N SER A 125 -10.19 -12.98 -4.00
CA SER A 125 -11.22 -14.04 -3.92
C SER A 125 -11.15 -14.98 -5.12
N LEU A 126 -10.98 -14.44 -6.33
CA LEU A 126 -10.85 -15.21 -7.56
C LEU A 126 -9.53 -15.98 -7.62
N ASP A 127 -8.41 -15.39 -7.19
CA ASP A 127 -7.11 -16.05 -7.08
C ASP A 127 -7.24 -17.30 -6.18
N VAL A 128 -7.79 -17.14 -4.97
CA VAL A 128 -7.96 -18.27 -4.04
C VAL A 128 -8.96 -19.31 -4.54
N ALA A 129 -10.04 -18.89 -5.20
CA ALA A 129 -11.02 -19.81 -5.77
C ALA A 129 -10.48 -20.60 -6.97
N GLN A 130 -9.60 -19.98 -7.77
CA GLN A 130 -8.97 -20.62 -8.92
C GLN A 130 -7.88 -21.62 -8.50
N ASP A 131 -7.17 -21.33 -7.42
CA ASP A 131 -6.08 -22.19 -6.90
C ASP A 131 -6.58 -23.40 -6.08
N ARG A 132 -7.87 -23.46 -5.74
CA ARG A 132 -8.50 -24.50 -4.89
C ARG A 132 -9.27 -25.52 -5.71
#